data_AF-A0A1M6T847-F1
#
_entry.id   AF-A0A1M6T847-F1
#
_cell.length_a   1.000
_cell.length_b   1.000
_cell.length_c   1.000
_cell.angle_alpha   90.00
_cell.angle_beta   90.00
_cell.angle_gamma   90.00
#
_symmetry.space_group_name_H-M   'P 1'
#
loop_
_entity.id
_entity.type
_entity.pdbx_description
1 polymer ?
#
loop_
_entity_poly.entity_id
_entity_poly.type
_entity_poly.pdbx_seq_one_letter_code
_entity_poly.pdbx_strand_id
1 'polypeptide(L)'
;MRKHFKELLAIGLIDVNGEICAEKVQEDALVAATKTVEELQRINLGDFLMETCLDTMIYLFTTNSTKVFMQKMSYLFGGKEISKLVAHLETLEELLNEEEFDFYLMEYMDYLTVKMADYIRMKIIDKNWRILSGAGGKEDGEDGL
;
A
#
# COMPACT_ATOMS: atom_id res chain seq x y z
N MET A 1 -2.41 9.41 -32.26
CA MET A 1 -2.45 10.17 -30.99
C MET A 1 -3.08 9.31 -29.93
N ARG A 2 -2.48 9.28 -28.74
CA ARG A 2 -2.99 8.54 -27.58
C ARG A 2 -4.40 9.02 -27.20
N LYS A 3 -5.30 8.08 -26.91
CA LYS A 3 -6.74 8.34 -26.70
C LYS A 3 -7.02 9.37 -25.60
N HIS A 4 -6.18 9.38 -24.57
CA HIS A 4 -6.31 10.24 -23.38
C HIS A 4 -5.09 11.14 -23.13
N PHE A 5 -4.48 11.64 -24.21
CA PHE A 5 -3.23 12.40 -24.13
C PHE A 5 -3.34 13.64 -23.21
N LYS A 6 -4.42 14.42 -23.31
CA LYS A 6 -4.54 15.67 -22.54
C LYS A 6 -4.72 15.41 -21.06
N GLU A 7 -5.51 14.39 -20.72
CA GLU A 7 -5.77 13.98 -19.35
C GLU A 7 -4.49 13.48 -18.69
N LEU A 8 -3.75 12.59 -19.37
CA LEU A 8 -2.48 12.05 -18.89
C LEU A 8 -1.39 13.11 -18.76
N LEU A 9 -1.32 14.07 -19.69
CA LEU A 9 -0.40 15.20 -19.61
C LEU A 9 -0.75 16.11 -18.42
N ALA A 10 -2.04 16.32 -18.15
CA ALA A 10 -2.50 17.17 -17.05
C ALA A 10 -2.17 16.58 -15.67
N ILE A 11 -2.22 15.25 -15.52
CA ILE A 11 -1.80 14.57 -14.28
C ILE A 11 -0.28 14.28 -14.24
N GLY A 12 0.44 14.61 -15.31
CA GLY A 12 1.90 14.49 -15.39
C GLY A 12 2.42 13.07 -15.59
N LEU A 13 1.55 12.09 -15.90
CA LEU A 13 1.98 10.72 -16.16
C LEU A 13 2.62 10.53 -17.53
N ILE A 14 2.42 11.46 -18.48
CA ILE A 14 3.13 11.50 -19.74
C ILE A 14 3.78 12.85 -19.99
N ASP A 15 4.83 12.87 -20.80
CA ASP A 15 5.49 14.09 -21.27
C ASP A 15 4.79 14.72 -22.49
N VAL A 16 5.34 15.82 -23.00
CA VAL A 16 4.83 16.53 -24.18
C VAL A 16 4.90 15.71 -25.48
N ASN A 17 5.70 14.65 -25.51
CA ASN A 17 5.82 13.73 -26.64
C ASN A 17 4.82 12.57 -26.53
N GLY A 18 4.24 12.36 -25.34
CA GLY A 18 3.27 11.33 -25.03
C GLY A 18 3.87 10.07 -24.40
N GLU A 19 5.13 10.14 -24.00
CA GLU A 19 5.87 9.06 -23.36
C GLU A 19 5.63 9.07 -21.85
N ILE A 20 5.60 7.89 -21.23
CA ILE A 20 5.38 7.76 -19.78
C ILE A 20 6.52 8.41 -19.00
N CYS A 21 6.16 9.21 -18.01
CA CYS A 21 7.07 9.74 -17.02
C CYS A 21 7.22 8.73 -15.87
N ALA A 22 8.26 7.89 -15.92
CA ALA A 22 8.50 6.84 -14.93
C ALA A 22 8.61 7.37 -13.49
N GLU A 23 9.27 8.52 -13.29
CA GLU A 23 9.37 9.17 -11.97
C GLU A 23 7.98 9.50 -11.40
N LYS A 24 7.07 10.02 -12.23
CA LYS A 24 5.72 10.38 -11.80
C LYS A 24 4.86 9.15 -11.52
N VAL A 25 5.02 8.09 -12.31
CA VAL A 25 4.38 6.79 -12.03
C VAL A 25 4.83 6.27 -10.66
N GLN A 26 6.13 6.27 -10.39
CA GLN A 26 6.69 5.77 -9.14
C GLN A 26 6.25 6.61 -7.92
N GLU A 27 6.27 7.94 -8.05
CA GLU A 27 5.78 8.85 -7.00
C GLU A 27 4.31 8.60 -6.67
N ASP A 28 3.46 8.50 -7.69
CA ASP A 28 2.02 8.30 -7.52
C ASP A 28 1.72 6.93 -6.91
N ALA A 29 2.38 5.87 -7.41
CA ALA A 29 2.27 4.52 -6.87
C ALA A 29 2.69 4.44 -5.39
N LEU A 30 3.79 5.11 -5.01
CA LEU A 30 4.25 5.20 -3.63
C LEU A 30 3.23 5.91 -2.73
N VAL A 31 2.63 7.01 -3.19
CA VAL A 31 1.61 7.76 -2.45
C VAL A 31 0.36 6.88 -2.27
N ALA A 32 -0.07 6.19 -3.32
CA ALA A 32 -1.20 5.26 -3.28
C ALA A 32 -0.96 4.14 -2.25
N ALA A 33 0.18 3.44 -2.34
CA ALA A 33 0.58 2.40 -1.41
C ALA A 33 0.64 2.89 0.04
N THR A 34 1.20 4.08 0.27
CA THR A 34 1.28 4.67 1.62
C THR A 34 -0.10 4.89 2.21
N LYS A 35 -1.04 5.46 1.44
CA LYS A 35 -2.42 5.67 1.88
C LYS A 35 -3.17 4.37 2.14
N THR A 36 -2.91 3.31 1.35
CA THR A 36 -3.47 1.98 1.60
C THR A 36 -3.06 1.49 2.99
N VAL A 37 -1.76 1.56 3.31
CA VAL A 37 -1.26 1.11 4.61
C VAL A 37 -1.80 1.98 5.74
N GLU A 38 -1.87 3.30 5.59
CA GLU A 38 -2.47 4.20 6.60
C GLU A 38 -3.93 3.83 6.90
N GLU A 39 -4.73 3.46 5.90
CA GLU A 39 -6.12 3.06 6.13
C GLU A 39 -6.21 1.70 6.84
N LEU A 40 -5.37 0.73 6.45
CA LEU A 40 -5.29 -0.56 7.16
C LEU A 40 -4.86 -0.38 8.62
N GLN A 41 -3.96 0.57 8.90
CA GLN A 41 -3.58 0.95 10.25
C GLN A 41 -4.76 1.52 11.04
N ARG A 42 -5.58 2.38 10.43
CA ARG A 42 -6.77 2.96 11.08
C ARG A 42 -7.80 1.91 11.48
N ILE A 43 -7.93 0.83 10.71
CA ILE A 43 -8.82 -0.29 11.03
C ILE A 43 -8.34 -1.05 12.28
N ASN A 44 -7.10 -0.79 12.74
CA ASN A 44 -6.47 -1.40 13.91
C ASN A 44 -6.48 -2.94 13.85
N LEU A 45 -6.15 -3.47 12.67
CA LEU A 45 -5.98 -4.90 12.49
C LEU A 45 -4.84 -5.43 13.39
N GLY A 46 -5.05 -6.62 13.96
CA GLY A 46 -3.99 -7.35 14.64
C GLY A 46 -2.86 -7.71 13.68
N ASP A 47 -1.66 -7.93 14.21
CA ASP A 47 -0.44 -8.07 13.39
C ASP A 47 -0.52 -9.24 12.40
N PHE A 48 -1.03 -10.40 12.86
CA PHE A 48 -1.30 -11.56 12.01
C PHE A 48 -2.29 -11.25 10.88
N LEU A 49 -3.30 -10.42 11.14
CA LEU A 49 -4.26 -10.02 10.11
C LEU A 49 -3.58 -9.12 9.09
N MET A 50 -2.70 -8.19 9.50
CA MET A 50 -1.95 -7.35 8.56
C MET A 50 -1.05 -8.18 7.62
N GLU A 51 -0.35 -9.19 8.15
CA GLU A 51 0.42 -10.14 7.33
C GLU A 51 -0.48 -10.91 6.37
N THR A 52 -1.59 -11.46 6.87
CA THR A 52 -2.59 -12.17 6.05
C THR A 52 -3.18 -11.27 4.97
N CYS A 53 -3.38 -9.98 5.26
CA CYS A 53 -3.85 -8.99 4.28
C CYS A 53 -2.84 -8.83 3.15
N LEU A 54 -1.55 -8.68 3.46
CA LEU A 54 -0.50 -8.57 2.45
C LEU A 54 -0.44 -9.84 1.58
N ASP A 55 -0.42 -11.01 2.21
CA ASP A 55 -0.40 -12.30 1.51
C ASP A 55 -1.61 -12.44 0.58
N THR A 56 -2.79 -12.04 1.07
CA THR A 56 -4.01 -12.04 0.26
C THR A 56 -3.90 -11.09 -0.92
N MET A 57 -3.40 -9.87 -0.72
CA MET A 57 -3.23 -8.89 -1.81
C MET A 57 -2.25 -9.41 -2.88
N ILE A 58 -1.11 -9.98 -2.48
CA ILE A 58 -0.13 -10.58 -3.40
C ILE A 58 -0.75 -11.76 -4.15
N TYR A 59 -1.47 -12.64 -3.46
CA TYR A 59 -2.16 -13.76 -4.10
C TYR A 59 -3.19 -13.28 -5.14
N LEU A 60 -3.98 -12.27 -4.81
CA LEU A 60 -4.98 -11.71 -5.73
C LEU A 60 -4.34 -11.03 -6.94
N PHE A 61 -3.26 -10.28 -6.72
CA PHE A 61 -2.49 -9.64 -7.79
C PHE A 61 -1.88 -10.66 -8.76
N THR A 62 -1.31 -11.75 -8.24
CA THR A 62 -0.58 -12.74 -9.06
C THR A 62 -1.48 -13.77 -9.76
N THR A 63 -2.72 -13.96 -9.30
CA THR A 63 -3.59 -15.06 -9.78
C THR A 63 -4.89 -14.61 -10.43
N ASN A 64 -5.21 -13.32 -10.38
CA ASN A 64 -6.46 -12.80 -10.93
C ASN A 64 -6.19 -11.70 -11.96
N SER A 65 -7.20 -11.44 -12.80
CA SER A 65 -7.15 -10.25 -13.63
C SER A 65 -7.19 -9.00 -12.76
N THR A 66 -6.63 -7.92 -13.26
CA THR A 66 -6.59 -6.61 -12.61
C THR A 66 -7.95 -6.13 -12.11
N LYS A 67 -8.99 -6.28 -12.93
CA LYS A 67 -10.37 -5.98 -12.55
C LYS A 67 -10.85 -6.78 -11.33
N VAL A 68 -10.55 -8.08 -11.27
CA VAL A 68 -10.93 -8.94 -10.14
C VAL A 68 -10.12 -8.59 -8.90
N PHE A 69 -8.84 -8.26 -9.05
CA PHE A 69 -8.00 -7.74 -7.97
C PHE A 69 -8.62 -6.47 -7.35
N MET A 70 -8.92 -5.45 -8.15
CA MET A 70 -9.50 -4.18 -7.68
C MET A 70 -10.86 -4.39 -6.99
N GLN A 71 -11.72 -5.24 -7.55
CA GLN A 71 -13.01 -5.57 -6.95
C GLN A 71 -12.85 -6.20 -5.56
N LYS A 72 -11.93 -7.17 -5.44
CA LYS A 72 -11.69 -7.85 -4.16
C LYS A 72 -11.01 -6.94 -3.14
N MET A 73 -10.10 -6.06 -3.55
CA MET A 73 -9.53 -5.01 -2.69
C MET A 73 -10.63 -4.14 -2.06
N SER A 74 -11.60 -3.73 -2.87
CA SER A 74 -12.76 -2.96 -2.39
C SER A 74 -13.56 -3.71 -1.32
N TYR A 75 -13.83 -5.00 -1.53
CA TYR A 75 -14.60 -5.82 -0.59
C TYR A 75 -13.86 -6.17 0.70
N LEU A 76 -12.56 -6.44 0.61
CA LEU A 76 -11.77 -6.93 1.74
C LEU A 76 -11.44 -5.84 2.75
N PHE A 77 -11.12 -4.63 2.26
CA PHE A 77 -10.57 -3.58 3.12
C PHE A 77 -11.57 -2.46 3.38
N GLY A 78 -12.42 -2.12 2.41
CA GLY A 78 -13.38 -1.03 2.53
C GLY A 78 -12.74 0.29 3.00
N GLY A 79 -13.57 1.26 3.39
CA GLY A 79 -13.06 2.55 3.89
C GLY A 79 -12.75 3.57 2.80
N LYS A 80 -12.56 4.82 3.23
CA LYS A 80 -12.58 5.98 2.34
C LYS A 80 -11.36 6.01 1.43
N GLU A 81 -10.19 5.69 1.96
CA GLU A 81 -8.95 5.72 1.18
C GLU A 81 -8.85 4.53 0.22
N ILE A 82 -9.37 3.35 0.58
CA ILE A 82 -9.46 2.21 -0.35
C ILE A 82 -10.44 2.49 -1.48
N SER A 83 -11.60 3.11 -1.21
CA SER A 83 -12.52 3.51 -2.29
C SER A 83 -11.89 4.52 -3.26
N LYS A 84 -11.10 5.47 -2.75
CA LYS A 84 -10.35 6.40 -3.61
C LYS A 84 -9.25 5.69 -4.41
N LEU A 85 -8.53 4.75 -3.79
CA LEU A 85 -7.54 3.95 -4.49
C LEU A 85 -8.19 3.19 -5.66
N VAL A 86 -9.29 2.49 -5.43
CA VAL A 86 -9.99 1.73 -6.48
C VAL A 86 -10.43 2.66 -7.61
N ALA A 87 -11.05 3.80 -7.30
CA ALA A 87 -11.44 4.78 -8.33
C ALA A 87 -10.24 5.35 -9.10
N HIS A 88 -9.10 5.54 -8.42
CA HIS A 88 -7.85 5.98 -9.05
C HIS A 88 -7.31 4.91 -10.01
N LEU A 89 -7.24 3.65 -9.57
CA LEU A 89 -6.80 2.53 -10.41
C LEU A 89 -7.72 2.32 -11.62
N GLU A 90 -9.04 2.41 -11.44
CA GLU A 90 -10.01 2.35 -12.55
C GLU A 90 -9.79 3.51 -13.54
N THR A 91 -9.52 4.72 -13.04
CA THR A 91 -9.19 5.86 -13.90
C THR A 91 -7.90 5.61 -14.68
N LEU A 92 -6.86 5.09 -14.04
CA LEU A 92 -5.60 4.76 -14.71
C LEU A 92 -5.75 3.64 -15.74
N GLU A 93 -6.55 2.60 -15.46
CA GLU A 93 -6.89 1.52 -16.41
C GLU A 93 -7.53 2.08 -17.70
N GLU A 94 -8.38 3.11 -17.58
CA GLU A 94 -9.01 3.76 -18.73
C GLU A 94 -8.04 4.64 -19.54
N LEU A 95 -7.12 5.32 -18.85
CA LEU A 95 -6.22 6.30 -19.46
C LEU A 95 -4.96 5.66 -20.08
N LEU A 96 -4.41 4.64 -19.41
CA LEU A 96 -3.18 3.94 -19.80
C LEU A 96 -3.47 2.78 -20.77
N ASN A 97 -2.47 2.35 -21.53
CA ASN A 97 -2.55 1.06 -22.19
C ASN A 97 -2.27 -0.08 -21.19
N GLU A 98 -2.51 -1.32 -21.60
CA GLU A 98 -2.38 -2.50 -20.74
C GLU A 98 -0.98 -2.64 -20.14
N GLU A 99 0.08 -2.51 -20.94
CA GLU A 99 1.47 -2.63 -20.46
C GLU A 99 1.85 -1.53 -19.46
N GLU A 100 1.41 -0.30 -19.70
CA GLU A 100 1.70 0.84 -18.82
C GLU A 100 0.93 0.76 -17.51
N PHE A 101 -0.30 0.26 -17.55
CA PHE A 101 -1.09 0.06 -16.35
C PHE A 101 -0.57 -1.11 -15.52
N ASP A 102 -0.16 -2.20 -16.17
CA ASP A 102 0.50 -3.32 -15.49
C ASP A 102 1.82 -2.88 -14.84
N PHE A 103 2.59 -2.03 -15.52
CA PHE A 103 3.78 -1.40 -14.94
C PHE A 103 3.44 -0.58 -13.69
N TYR A 104 2.42 0.28 -13.76
CA TYR A 104 1.95 1.05 -12.60
C TYR A 104 1.54 0.13 -11.44
N LEU A 105 0.81 -0.95 -11.71
CA LEU A 105 0.35 -1.88 -10.68
C LEU A 105 1.50 -2.65 -10.02
N MET A 106 2.53 -3.03 -10.78
CA MET A 106 3.73 -3.62 -10.21
C MET A 106 4.41 -2.64 -9.24
N GLU A 107 4.64 -1.39 -9.64
CA GLU A 107 5.22 -0.36 -8.77
C GLU A 107 4.38 -0.16 -7.50
N TYR A 108 3.04 -0.08 -7.64
CA TYR A 108 2.13 0.00 -6.50
C TYR A 108 2.29 -1.19 -5.54
N MET A 109 2.34 -2.42 -6.06
CA MET A 109 2.47 -3.64 -5.26
C MET A 109 3.84 -3.76 -4.58
N ASP A 110 4.91 -3.33 -5.25
CA ASP A 110 6.27 -3.28 -4.68
C ASP A 110 6.33 -2.31 -3.49
N TYR A 111 5.83 -1.08 -3.67
CA TYR A 111 5.76 -0.12 -2.57
C TYR A 111 4.86 -0.59 -1.44
N LEU A 112 3.69 -1.17 -1.75
CA LEU A 112 2.76 -1.68 -0.75
C LEU A 112 3.41 -2.76 0.11
N THR A 113 4.10 -3.71 -0.52
CA THR A 113 4.82 -4.80 0.15
C THR A 113 5.86 -4.25 1.12
N VAL A 114 6.69 -3.31 0.68
CA VAL A 114 7.72 -2.68 1.52
C VAL A 114 7.08 -1.92 2.69
N LYS A 115 6.05 -1.10 2.42
CA LYS A 115 5.38 -0.30 3.46
C LYS A 115 4.68 -1.16 4.51
N MET A 116 4.04 -2.25 4.10
CA MET A 116 3.42 -3.18 5.04
C MET A 116 4.48 -3.90 5.89
N ALA A 117 5.58 -4.36 5.28
CA ALA A 117 6.69 -4.98 6.00
C ALA A 117 7.33 -4.03 7.02
N ASP A 118 7.55 -2.77 6.65
CA ASP A 118 8.09 -1.75 7.56
C ASP A 118 7.16 -1.48 8.74
N TYR A 119 5.85 -1.42 8.51
CA TYR A 119 4.87 -1.26 9.57
C TYR A 119 4.85 -2.45 10.55
N ILE A 120 4.82 -3.68 10.03
CA ILE A 120 4.86 -4.90 10.85
C ILE A 120 6.14 -4.92 11.69
N ARG A 121 7.29 -4.63 11.07
CA ARG A 121 8.59 -4.52 11.78
C ARG A 121 8.54 -3.47 12.89
N MET A 122 7.99 -2.28 12.61
CA MET A 122 7.88 -1.20 13.58
C MET A 122 7.04 -1.62 14.80
N LYS A 123 5.92 -2.32 14.58
CA LYS A 123 5.09 -2.83 15.67
C LYS A 123 5.80 -3.87 16.54
N ILE A 124 6.56 -4.78 15.94
CA ILE A 124 7.36 -5.77 16.68
C ILE A 124 8.39 -5.07 17.56
N ILE A 125 9.08 -4.06 17.02
CA ILE A 125 10.06 -3.27 17.77
C ILE A 125 9.40 -2.54 18.94
N ASP A 126 8.28 -1.84 18.71
CA ASP A 126 7.55 -1.11 19.76
C ASP A 126 7.05 -2.05 20.86
N LYS A 127 6.50 -3.22 20.49
CA LYS A 127 6.07 -4.24 21.45
C LYS A 127 7.23 -4.76 22.30
N ASN A 128 8.36 -5.09 21.69
CA ASN A 128 9.54 -5.56 22.42
C ASN A 128 10.13 -4.47 23.31
N TRP A 129 10.16 -3.21 22.86
CA TRP A 129 10.61 -2.07 23.65
C TRP A 129 9.75 -1.86 24.90
N ARG A 130 8.42 -1.94 24.78
CA ARG A 130 7.51 -1.84 25.93
C ARG A 130 7.72 -2.96 26.94
N ILE A 131 7.98 -4.20 26.48
CA ILE A 131 8.29 -5.33 27.36
C ILE A 131 9.58 -5.07 28.14
N LEU A 132 10.65 -4.64 27.45
CA LEU A 132 11.93 -4.34 28.08
C LEU A 132 11.82 -3.18 29.09
N SER A 133 11.07 -2.14 28.76
CA SER A 133 10.84 -0.99 29.64
C SER A 133 9.98 -1.33 30.86
N GLY A 134 9.04 -2.26 30.72
CA GLY A 134 8.19 -2.73 31.83
C GLY A 134 8.86 -3.76 32.75
N ALA A 135 9.90 -4.45 32.26
CA ALA A 135 10.63 -5.45 33.04
C ALA A 135 11.62 -4.87 34.07
N GLY A 136 11.91 -3.56 34.00
CA GLY A 136 12.83 -2.88 34.92
C GLY A 136 12.22 -2.33 36.21
N GLY A 137 10.93 -2.58 36.48
CA GLY A 137 10.16 -1.92 37.57
C GLY A 137 9.96 -2.73 38.85
N LYS A 138 10.75 -3.78 39.09
CA LYS A 138 10.85 -4.42 40.41
C LYS A 138 12.31 -4.53 40.80
N GLU A 139 12.85 -3.42 41.25
CA GLU A 139 13.91 -3.47 42.25
C GLU A 139 13.26 -4.06 43.52
N ASP A 140 13.38 -5.37 43.69
CA ASP A 140 13.21 -6.02 45.00
C ASP A 140 14.40 -5.56 45.86
N GLY A 141 14.30 -4.32 46.33
CA GLY A 141 15.25 -3.67 47.20
C GLY A 141 14.65 -3.50 48.58
N GLU A 142 14.54 -4.60 49.33
CA GLU A 142 14.67 -4.59 50.79
C GLU A 142 15.30 -5.93 51.21
N ASP A 143 16.62 -6.00 51.00
CA ASP A 143 17.52 -6.88 51.74
C ASP A 143 17.79 -6.26 53.13
N GLY A 144 17.55 -7.05 54.17
CA GLY A 144 18.35 -7.07 55.41
C GLY A 144 18.31 -5.87 56.36
N LEU A 145 17.54 -6.01 57.46
CA LEU A 145 18.02 -6.12 58.86
C LEU A 145 16.84 -6.16 59.85
#